data_AF-A0A166MKG2-F1
#
_entry.id   AF-A0A166MKG2-F1
#
_cell.length_a   1.000
_cell.length_b   1.000
_cell.length_c   1.000
_cell.angle_alpha   90.00
_cell.angle_beta   90.00
_cell.angle_gamma   90.00
#
_symmetry.space_group_name_H-M   'P 1'
#
loop_
_entity.id
_entity.type
_entity.pdbx_description
1 polymer ?
#
loop_
_entity_poly.entity_id
_entity_poly.type
_entity_poly.pdbx_seq_one_letter_code
_entity_poly.pdbx_strand_id
1 'polypeptide(L)'
;MRYEDQLEWKAANPPPTLQVIMSPELKQRYVSGYEADPSFAKKGYNSDERSWYAGNRFYRGADGLLFFRDADLMPRLCVPKSEQVALMTHLHESAFETAHAG
;
A
#
# COMPACT_ATOMS: atom_id res chain seq x y z
N MET A 1 -28.29 -10.26 13.83
CA MET A 1 -27.01 -10.11 14.54
C MET A 1 -27.00 -8.71 15.14
N ARG A 2 -26.78 -8.56 16.45
CA ARG A 2 -26.77 -7.25 17.08
C ARG A 2 -25.47 -6.53 16.69
N TYR A 3 -25.51 -5.20 16.71
CA TYR A 3 -24.32 -4.39 16.41
C TYR A 3 -23.17 -4.66 17.39
N GLU A 4 -23.50 -4.96 18.65
CA GLU A 4 -22.56 -5.34 19.70
C GLU A 4 -21.81 -6.63 19.35
N ASP A 5 -22.52 -7.65 18.87
CA ASP A 5 -21.92 -8.93 18.43
C ASP A 5 -20.87 -8.70 17.31
N GLN A 6 -21.09 -7.73 16.41
CA GLN A 6 -20.16 -7.40 15.34
C GLN A 6 -18.89 -6.69 15.85
N LEU A 7 -19.03 -5.84 16.87
CA LEU A 7 -17.90 -5.14 17.48
C LEU A 7 -17.02 -6.11 18.27
N GLU A 8 -17.62 -7.00 19.06
CA GLU A 8 -16.90 -8.05 19.79
C GLU A 8 -16.15 -8.99 18.85
N TRP A 9 -16.78 -9.40 17.74
CA TRP A 9 -16.15 -10.25 16.75
C TRP A 9 -14.94 -9.57 16.09
N LYS A 10 -15.04 -8.29 15.72
CA LYS A 10 -13.92 -7.53 15.12
C LYS A 10 -12.77 -7.32 16.11
N ALA A 11 -13.08 -7.11 17.38
CA ALA A 11 -12.05 -6.96 18.42
C ALA A 11 -11.29 -8.27 18.67
N ALA A 12 -12.00 -9.41 18.65
CA ALA A 12 -11.41 -10.73 18.85
C ALA A 12 -10.67 -11.28 17.61
N ASN A 13 -10.96 -10.75 16.42
CA ASN A 13 -10.40 -11.23 15.15
C ASN A 13 -9.73 -10.07 14.39
N PRO A 14 -8.57 -9.58 14.87
CA PRO A 14 -7.83 -8.58 14.14
C PRO A 14 -7.47 -9.13 12.75
N PRO A 15 -7.45 -8.29 11.69
CA PRO A 15 -7.04 -8.74 10.37
C PRO A 15 -5.66 -9.42 10.44
N PRO A 16 -5.46 -10.55 9.74
CA PRO A 16 -4.17 -11.21 9.70
C PRO A 16 -3.11 -10.22 9.21
N THR A 17 -2.01 -10.14 9.95
CA THR A 17 -0.89 -9.26 9.61
C THR A 17 0.07 -10.02 8.69
N LEU A 18 0.10 -9.68 7.41
CA LEU A 18 1.09 -10.22 6.48
C LEU A 18 2.36 -9.39 6.58
N GLN A 19 3.46 -10.01 7.02
CA GLN A 19 4.78 -9.36 6.99
C GLN A 19 5.33 -9.46 5.57
N VAL A 20 5.15 -8.39 4.79
CA VAL A 20 5.75 -8.26 3.45
C VAL A 20 7.07 -7.53 3.58
N ILE A 21 8.16 -8.18 3.18
CA ILE A 21 9.50 -7.57 3.19
C ILE A 21 9.86 -7.19 1.75
N MET A 22 10.17 -5.91 1.55
CA MET A 22 10.74 -5.41 0.30
C MET A 22 12.26 -5.35 0.44
N SER A 23 13.00 -5.76 -0.60
CA SER A 23 14.46 -5.64 -0.57
C SER A 23 14.88 -4.17 -0.40
N PRO A 24 15.97 -3.88 0.33
CA PRO A 24 16.45 -2.51 0.52
C PRO A 24 16.66 -1.75 -0.79
N GLU A 25 17.15 -2.45 -1.81
CA GLU A 25 17.44 -1.88 -3.13
C GLU A 25 16.13 -1.48 -3.83
N LEU A 26 15.14 -2.37 -3.85
CA LEU A 26 13.84 -2.09 -4.45
C LEU A 26 13.13 -0.93 -3.72
N LYS A 27 13.23 -0.90 -2.38
CA LYS A 27 12.69 0.19 -1.57
C LYS A 27 13.31 1.53 -1.93
N GLN A 28 14.64 1.58 -2.06
CA GLN A 28 15.33 2.81 -2.44
C GLN A 28 14.92 3.30 -3.83
N ARG A 29 14.72 2.38 -4.79
CA ARG A 29 14.17 2.74 -6.11
C ARG A 29 12.76 3.31 -6.00
N TYR A 30 11.91 2.74 -5.15
CA TYR A 30 10.56 3.23 -4.92
C TYR A 30 10.57 4.65 -4.32
N VAL A 31 11.34 4.86 -3.26
CA VAL A 31 11.48 6.16 -2.59
C VAL A 31 11.97 7.23 -3.57
N SER A 32 13.04 6.94 -4.32
CA SER A 32 13.58 7.85 -5.33
C SER A 32 12.58 8.10 -6.47
N GLY A 33 11.85 7.07 -6.87
CA GLY A 33 10.81 7.15 -7.89
C GLY A 33 9.65 8.06 -7.48
N TYR A 34 9.28 8.12 -6.20
CA TYR A 34 8.25 9.05 -5.73
C TYR A 34 8.68 10.51 -5.84
N GLU A 35 9.95 10.81 -5.57
CA GLU A 35 10.49 12.17 -5.68
C GLU A 35 10.51 12.66 -7.13
N ALA A 36 10.81 11.75 -8.06
CA ALA A 36 10.85 12.03 -9.50
C ALA A 36 9.46 12.04 -10.17
N ASP A 37 8.44 11.42 -9.58
CA ASP A 37 7.07 11.35 -10.13
C ASP A 37 6.22 12.55 -9.67
N PRO A 38 5.83 13.47 -10.56
CA PRO A 38 5.01 14.63 -10.19
C PRO A 38 3.68 14.27 -9.52
N SER A 39 3.16 13.07 -9.79
CA SER A 39 1.93 12.56 -9.19
C SER A 39 2.10 12.22 -7.71
N PHE A 40 3.31 11.86 -7.28
CA PHE A 40 3.60 11.37 -5.93
C PHE A 40 4.50 12.28 -5.11
N ALA A 41 5.32 13.12 -5.75
CA ALA A 41 6.34 13.95 -5.11
C ALA A 41 5.82 14.81 -3.95
N LYS A 42 4.54 15.21 -3.97
CA LYS A 42 3.90 16.06 -2.95
C LYS A 42 2.89 15.33 -2.06
N LYS A 43 2.74 14.01 -2.17
CA LYS A 43 1.72 13.24 -1.45
C LYS A 43 2.27 12.60 -0.16
N GLY A 44 1.38 12.46 0.82
CA GLY A 44 1.62 11.67 2.03
C GLY A 44 2.49 12.32 3.11
N TYR A 45 2.79 13.62 3.01
CA TYR A 45 3.55 14.35 4.04
C TYR A 45 2.69 14.90 5.20
N ASN A 46 1.38 14.95 5.01
CA ASN A 46 0.41 15.52 5.96
C ASN A 46 -0.39 14.45 6.72
N SER A 47 0.04 13.19 6.65
CA SER A 47 -0.64 12.05 7.27
C SER A 47 0.35 10.92 7.52
N ASP A 48 0.06 10.10 8.52
CA ASP A 48 0.81 8.90 8.84
C ASP A 48 -0.07 7.63 8.72
N GLU A 49 0.54 6.48 9.02
CA GLU A 49 -0.08 5.16 9.06
C GLU A 49 -1.33 5.11 9.96
N ARG A 50 -1.37 5.92 11.03
CA ARG A 50 -2.39 5.88 12.09
C ARG A 50 -3.52 6.89 11.88
N SER A 51 -3.35 7.86 11.00
CA SER A 51 -4.34 8.88 10.70
C SER A 51 -5.50 8.31 9.87
N TRP A 52 -6.64 7.99 10.48
CA TRP A 52 -7.83 7.47 9.78
C TRP A 52 -8.70 8.55 9.12
N TYR A 53 -8.16 9.77 8.92
CA TYR A 53 -8.93 10.88 8.37
C TYR A 53 -9.22 10.67 6.87
N ALA A 54 -10.50 10.51 6.51
CA ALA A 54 -10.95 10.18 5.16
C ALA A 54 -10.54 11.22 4.08
N GLY A 55 -10.29 12.46 4.47
CA GLY A 55 -9.80 13.52 3.56
C GLY A 55 -8.34 13.34 3.13
N ASN A 56 -7.54 12.55 3.88
CA ASN A 56 -6.16 12.23 3.56
C ASN A 56 -6.03 10.76 3.14
N ARG A 57 -6.17 10.53 1.84
CA ARG A 57 -6.06 9.19 1.26
C ARG A 57 -4.61 8.75 0.99
N PHE A 58 -3.62 9.61 1.19
CA PHE A 58 -2.22 9.24 1.01
C PHE A 58 -1.46 9.43 2.32
N TYR A 59 -0.55 8.52 2.64
CA TYR A 59 0.38 8.64 3.77
C TYR A 59 1.74 8.02 3.42
N ARG A 60 2.80 8.51 4.06
CA ARG A 60 4.12 7.87 3.99
C ARG A 60 4.38 7.08 5.26
N GLY A 61 4.86 5.84 5.09
CA GLY A 61 5.31 5.02 6.20
C GLY A 61 6.66 5.47 6.74
N ALA A 62 7.06 4.92 7.88
CA ALA A 62 8.34 5.23 8.52
C ALA A 62 9.57 4.91 7.62
N ASP A 63 9.40 4.02 6.64
CA ASP A 63 10.44 3.62 5.69
C ASP A 63 10.40 4.38 4.36
N GLY A 64 9.60 5.45 4.29
CA GLY A 64 9.52 6.34 3.13
C GLY A 64 8.57 5.86 2.02
N LEU A 65 8.01 4.65 2.14
CA LEU A 65 7.06 4.11 1.19
C LEU A 65 5.74 4.90 1.20
N LEU A 66 5.17 5.13 0.02
CA LEU A 66 3.92 5.88 -0.16
C LEU A 66 2.76 4.91 -0.33
N PHE A 67 1.70 5.12 0.46
CA PHE A 67 0.49 4.32 0.40
C PHE A 67 -0.72 5.18 0.05
N PHE A 68 -1.65 4.58 -0.70
CA PHE A 68 -2.98 5.09 -0.97
C PHE A 68 -4.02 4.26 -0.21
N ARG A 69 -4.96 4.91 0.46
CA ARG A 69 -6.11 4.26 1.06
C ARG A 69 -7.24 4.18 0.03
N ASP A 70 -7.64 2.95 -0.29
CA ASP A 70 -8.75 2.69 -1.21
C ASP A 70 -10.12 3.02 -0.58
N ALA A 71 -11.21 2.63 -1.25
CA ALA A 71 -12.57 2.89 -0.79
C ALA A 71 -12.87 2.27 0.58
N ASP A 72 -12.20 1.17 0.92
CA ASP A 72 -12.35 0.44 2.18
C ASP A 72 -11.30 0.88 3.23
N LEU A 73 -10.59 1.98 2.94
CA LEU A 73 -9.47 2.51 3.72
C LEU A 73 -8.28 1.54 3.85
N MET A 74 -8.21 0.52 2.98
CA MET A 74 -7.10 -0.43 2.99
C MET A 74 -5.88 0.21 2.29
N PRO A 75 -4.69 0.12 2.90
CA PRO A 75 -3.48 0.68 2.30
C PRO A 75 -3.03 -0.14 1.10
N ARG A 76 -2.82 0.55 -0.02
CA ARG A 76 -2.24 0.03 -1.26
C ARG A 76 -0.91 0.73 -1.49
N LEU A 77 0.15 -0.04 -1.71
CA LEU A 77 1.46 0.52 -2.04
C LEU A 77 1.37 1.27 -3.38
N CYS A 78 1.80 2.51 -3.41
CA CYS A 78 1.90 3.29 -4.64
C CYS A 78 3.14 2.82 -5.43
N VAL A 79 2.96 2.50 -6.70
CA VAL A 79 4.05 2.10 -7.60
C VAL A 79 4.49 3.30 -8.42
N PRO A 80 5.71 3.84 -8.23
CA PRO A 80 6.16 5.01 -8.99
C PRO A 80 6.27 4.69 -10.47
N LYS A 81 6.10 5.69 -11.33
CA LYS A 81 6.08 5.50 -12.79
C LYS A 81 7.30 4.75 -13.34
N SER A 82 8.49 4.96 -12.75
CA SER A 82 9.73 4.26 -13.14
C SER A 82 9.69 2.74 -12.92
N GLU A 83 8.81 2.27 -12.04
CA GLU A 83 8.75 0.87 -11.59
C GLU A 83 7.56 0.10 -12.18
N GLN A 84 6.61 0.79 -12.83
CA GLN A 84 5.40 0.17 -13.37
C GLN A 84 5.71 -0.87 -14.44
N VAL A 85 6.62 -0.58 -15.37
CA VAL A 85 6.98 -1.52 -16.45
C VAL A 85 7.60 -2.78 -15.86
N ALA A 86 8.60 -2.64 -14.98
CA ALA A 86 9.27 -3.77 -14.34
C ALA A 86 8.29 -4.63 -13.53
N LEU A 87 7.36 -4.00 -12.81
CA LEU A 87 6.30 -4.70 -12.07
C LEU A 87 5.36 -5.46 -13.01
N MET A 88 4.88 -4.82 -14.08
CA MET A 88 3.98 -5.46 -15.04
C MET A 88 4.66 -6.64 -15.77
N THR A 89 5.93 -6.49 -16.15
CA THR A 89 6.73 -7.57 -16.72
C THR A 89 6.84 -8.72 -15.73
N HIS A 90 7.18 -8.44 -14.46
CA HIS A 90 7.25 -9.47 -13.44
C HIS A 90 5.92 -10.21 -13.27
N LEU A 91 4.79 -9.49 -13.17
CA LEU A 91 3.45 -10.09 -13.05
C LEU A 91 3.04 -10.92 -14.27
N HIS A 92 3.48 -10.51 -15.47
CA HIS A 92 3.19 -11.23 -16.72
C HIS A 92 4.04 -12.50 -16.86
N GLU A 93 5.32 -12.43 -16.51
CA GLU A 93 6.28 -13.53 -16.69
C GLU A 93 6.25 -14.55 -15.54
N SER A 94 5.72 -14.18 -14.37
CA SER A 94 5.51 -15.08 -13.23
C SER A 94 4.20 -15.89 -13.38
N ALA A 95 4.18 -16.77 -14.39
CA ALA A 95 3.03 -17.62 -14.72
C ALA A 95 2.53 -18.51 -13.56
N PHE A 96 3.30 -18.69 -12.49
CA PHE A 96 2.91 -19.47 -11.30
C PHE A 96 2.57 -18.63 -10.05
N GLU A 97 2.87 -17.32 -10.00
CA GLU A 97 2.68 -16.52 -8.77
C GLU A 97 1.48 -15.56 -8.82
N THR A 98 1.00 -15.15 -10.01
CA THR A 98 -0.10 -14.16 -10.11
C THR A 98 -1.12 -14.40 -11.22
N ALA A 99 -1.05 -15.53 -11.95
CA ALA A 99 -1.77 -15.70 -13.22
C ALA A 99 -3.25 -16.15 -13.16
N HIS A 100 -3.90 -16.20 -11.99
CA HIS A 100 -5.31 -16.67 -11.89
C HIS A 100 -6.21 -15.82 -10.99
N ALA A 101 -6.12 -14.49 -11.12
CA ALA A 101 -7.15 -13.57 -10.63
C ALA A 101 -7.56 -12.60 -11.74
N GLY A 102 -7.99 -13.16 -12.87
CA GLY A 102 -8.72 -12.44 -13.91
C GLY A 102 -10.22 -12.50 -13.67
#